data_AF-A0A091P1A5-F1
#
_entry.id   AF-A0A091P1A5-F1
#
_cell.length_a   1.000
_cell.length_b   1.000
_cell.length_c   1.000
_cell.angle_alpha   90.00
_cell.angle_beta   90.00
_cell.angle_gamma   90.00
#
_symmetry.space_group_name_H-M   'P 1'
#
loop_
_entity.id
_entity.type
_entity.pdbx_description
1 polymer ?
#
loop_
_entity_poly.entity_id
_entity_poly.type
_entity_poly.pdbx_seq_one_letter_code
_entity_poly.pdbx_strand_id
1 'polypeptide(L)'
;VSFWVVREILHAQTLKIRAEVLSHYIKTAKKLYELNNLHALMAVVSGLQSAPIFRLTKTWALLSRKDKATFEKLEYVMSKEDNYKRLRDYISSLKMTPCIPYLGIYLSDLTYIDSAYPSTGSILESEQRTNLMNNILRIISDLQQSCEYDIPLLPHVQKYLNSVQYIEELQKFVEDDNYKLSLKIEPGTSTPHSAASREDLVGSEVGASPQSGRKNVAAEGALLPPTPPSPRNLIPHGHRKCHSLGYNFIHKMNTAEFKSATFPNAGPRHLLDDSVMEPHVPSRGQAESSTLSSGISIGSSDGSELSEETSWPAFERNRLYHSLGPGTRVSRNGYRGRMKASSSLESEDLAVHLYPGAVTIQGVLRRKTLLKEGKKPTVASWTKYWVALCGTQLFYYAAKSLKATERKHFKSTPSKNVSVVGWMVMMADDPEHPDLFLLTDSEKGNSYKFQAGNRMNAMLWFKHLSAACQSNRQQVRA
;
A
#
# COMPACT_ATOMS: atom_id res chain seq x y z
N VAL A 1 -8.20 -5.58 7.27
CA VAL A 1 -8.50 -5.61 8.73
C VAL A 1 -8.67 -4.22 9.33
N SER A 2 -7.69 -3.31 9.23
CA SER A 2 -7.80 -1.95 9.85
C SER A 2 -9.06 -1.19 9.42
N PHE A 3 -9.37 -1.17 8.12
CA PHE A 3 -10.59 -0.56 7.60
C PHE A 3 -11.87 -1.16 8.22
N TRP A 4 -11.92 -2.49 8.36
CA TRP A 4 -13.06 -3.19 8.98
C TRP A 4 -13.26 -2.77 10.43
N VAL A 5 -12.18 -2.71 11.22
CA VAL A 5 -12.23 -2.23 12.62
C VAL A 5 -12.83 -0.82 12.70
N VAL A 6 -12.31 0.11 11.89
CA VAL A 6 -12.80 1.49 11.86
C VAL A 6 -14.27 1.54 11.47
N ARG A 7 -14.66 0.79 10.43
CA ARG A 7 -16.02 0.77 9.92
C ARG A 7 -17.02 0.28 10.97
N GLU A 8 -16.76 -0.87 11.61
CA GLU A 8 -17.68 -1.44 12.61
C GLU A 8 -17.85 -0.52 13.82
N ILE A 9 -16.79 0.15 14.27
CA ILE A 9 -16.89 1.12 15.37
C ILE A 9 -17.73 2.34 14.97
N LEU A 10 -17.48 2.93 13.79
CA LEU A 10 -18.19 4.15 13.37
C LEU A 10 -19.66 3.91 13.02
N HIS A 11 -20.03 2.69 12.59
CA HIS A 11 -21.41 2.35 12.23
C HIS A 11 -22.23 1.77 13.40
N ALA A 12 -21.65 1.69 14.60
CA ALA A 12 -22.39 1.30 15.79
C ALA A 12 -23.51 2.33 16.11
N GLN A 13 -24.72 1.81 16.33
CA GLN A 13 -25.95 2.63 16.39
C GLN A 13 -25.99 3.58 17.59
N THR A 14 -25.41 3.21 18.72
CA THR A 14 -25.42 4.00 19.96
C THR A 14 -24.02 4.14 20.54
N LEU A 15 -23.81 5.16 21.36
CA LEU A 15 -22.54 5.37 22.07
C LEU A 15 -22.16 4.16 22.94
N LYS A 16 -23.14 3.55 23.62
CA LYS A 16 -22.91 2.37 24.47
C LYS A 16 -22.46 1.16 23.63
N ILE A 17 -23.19 0.83 22.56
CA ILE A 17 -22.81 -0.26 21.65
C ILE A 17 -21.44 0.01 21.03
N ARG A 18 -21.16 1.26 20.63
CA ARG A 18 -19.87 1.66 20.08
C ARG A 18 -18.71 1.42 21.05
N ALA A 19 -18.89 1.74 22.33
CA ALA A 19 -17.89 1.47 23.37
C ALA A 19 -17.69 -0.05 23.58
N GLU A 20 -18.77 -0.83 23.53
CA GLU A 20 -18.70 -2.31 23.61
C GLU A 20 -17.95 -2.91 22.40
N VAL A 21 -18.22 -2.43 21.18
CA VAL A 21 -17.50 -2.84 19.95
C VAL A 21 -16.03 -2.44 20.03
N LEU A 22 -15.71 -1.24 20.53
CA LEU A 22 -14.32 -0.81 20.71
C LEU A 22 -13.60 -1.67 21.77
N SER A 23 -14.24 -1.98 22.90
CA SER A 23 -13.73 -2.93 23.91
C SER A 23 -13.52 -4.32 23.32
N HIS A 24 -14.43 -4.79 22.46
CA HIS A 24 -14.30 -6.07 21.77
C HIS A 24 -13.02 -6.11 20.92
N TYR A 25 -12.74 -5.08 20.12
CA TYR A 25 -11.52 -5.02 19.33
C TYR A 25 -10.23 -4.96 20.15
N ILE A 26 -10.24 -4.33 21.32
CA ILE A 26 -9.09 -4.39 22.26
C ILE A 26 -8.87 -5.83 22.73
N LYS A 27 -9.94 -6.56 23.05
CA LYS A 27 -9.85 -7.97 23.44
C LYS A 27 -9.39 -8.86 22.28
N THR A 28 -9.85 -8.60 21.05
CA THR A 28 -9.37 -9.25 19.84
C THR A 28 -7.89 -8.99 19.63
N ALA A 29 -7.42 -7.74 19.78
CA ALA A 29 -6.01 -7.39 19.67
C ALA A 29 -5.17 -8.14 20.73
N LYS A 30 -5.66 -8.21 21.98
CA LYS A 30 -5.01 -9.03 23.03
C LYS A 30 -4.89 -10.50 22.62
N LYS A 31 -5.94 -11.08 22.02
CA LYS A 31 -5.91 -12.47 21.54
C LYS A 31 -4.96 -12.66 20.36
N LEU A 32 -4.86 -11.70 19.45
CA LEU A 32 -3.88 -11.72 18.37
C LEU A 32 -2.44 -11.64 18.91
N TYR A 33 -2.21 -10.87 19.96
CA TYR A 33 -0.93 -10.83 20.67
C TYR A 33 -0.59 -12.18 21.32
N GLU A 34 -1.55 -12.81 22.00
CA GLU A 34 -1.38 -14.15 22.60
C GLU A 34 -1.09 -15.24 21.55
N LEU A 35 -1.61 -15.09 20.33
CA LEU A 35 -1.36 -15.99 19.19
C LEU A 35 -0.10 -15.62 18.39
N ASN A 36 0.66 -14.60 18.80
CA ASN A 36 1.77 -14.04 18.02
C ASN A 36 1.39 -13.68 16.56
N ASN A 37 0.12 -13.32 16.30
CA ASN A 37 -0.29 -12.80 15.01
C ASN A 37 -0.07 -11.29 14.98
N LEU A 38 1.20 -10.91 14.84
CA LEU A 38 1.67 -9.53 14.92
C LEU A 38 1.22 -8.71 13.72
N HIS A 39 1.03 -9.35 12.56
CA HIS A 39 0.47 -8.71 11.38
C HIS A 39 -0.95 -8.18 11.63
N ALA A 40 -1.87 -9.05 12.06
CA ALA A 40 -3.25 -8.65 12.33
C ALA A 40 -3.35 -7.76 13.57
N LEU A 41 -2.52 -7.99 14.58
CA LEU A 41 -2.43 -7.12 15.76
C LEU A 41 -2.08 -5.68 15.36
N MET A 42 -1.03 -5.48 14.55
CA MET A 42 -0.67 -4.17 14.03
C MET A 42 -1.83 -3.55 13.25
N ALA A 43 -2.56 -4.33 12.46
CA ALA A 43 -3.72 -3.85 11.73
C ALA A 43 -4.86 -3.36 12.65
N VAL A 44 -5.14 -4.06 13.75
CA VAL A 44 -6.18 -3.63 14.72
C VAL A 44 -5.71 -2.41 15.51
N VAL A 45 -4.48 -2.41 16.05
CA VAL A 45 -3.92 -1.30 16.82
C VAL A 45 -3.89 -0.02 15.99
N SER A 46 -3.39 -0.09 14.75
CA SER A 46 -3.40 1.06 13.83
C SER A 46 -4.81 1.54 13.47
N GLY A 47 -5.78 0.64 13.37
CA GLY A 47 -7.19 0.99 13.19
C GLY A 47 -7.74 1.79 14.37
N LEU A 48 -7.44 1.37 15.60
CA LEU A 48 -7.85 2.06 16.83
C LEU A 48 -7.13 3.42 17.03
N GLN A 49 -5.87 3.52 16.60
CA GLN A 49 -5.08 4.76 16.62
C GLN A 49 -5.39 5.70 15.44
N SER A 50 -6.20 5.27 14.47
CA SER A 50 -6.54 6.10 13.32
C SER A 50 -7.33 7.34 13.75
N ALA A 51 -7.13 8.45 13.03
CA ALA A 51 -7.78 9.74 13.31
C ALA A 51 -9.30 9.66 13.58
N PRO A 52 -10.13 8.93 12.80
CA PRO A 52 -11.57 8.84 13.07
C PRO A 52 -11.93 8.13 14.37
N ILE A 53 -11.07 7.24 14.89
CA ILE A 53 -11.34 6.47 16.12
C ILE A 53 -10.71 7.13 17.33
N PHE A 54 -9.45 7.57 17.23
CA PHE A 54 -8.69 8.17 18.33
C PHE A 54 -9.39 9.39 18.92
N ARG A 55 -10.09 10.17 18.08
CA ARG A 55 -10.80 11.40 18.52
C ARG A 55 -12.11 11.16 19.28
N LEU A 56 -12.64 9.94 19.34
CA LEU A 56 -13.94 9.61 19.94
C LEU A 56 -13.89 9.61 21.47
N THR A 57 -13.62 10.78 22.07
CA THR A 57 -13.32 10.93 23.50
C THR A 57 -14.42 10.36 24.40
N LYS A 58 -15.70 10.48 24.01
CA LYS A 58 -16.82 9.93 24.80
C LYS A 58 -16.82 8.40 24.74
N THR A 59 -16.54 7.82 23.57
CA THR A 59 -16.42 6.35 23.42
C THR A 59 -15.26 5.81 24.25
N TRP A 60 -14.07 6.42 24.18
CA TRP A 60 -12.91 6.02 24.96
C TRP A 60 -13.13 6.19 26.47
N ALA A 61 -13.88 7.21 26.89
CA ALA A 61 -14.20 7.43 28.30
C ALA A 61 -14.96 6.26 28.92
N LEU A 62 -15.85 5.61 28.15
CA LEU A 62 -16.68 4.49 28.60
C LEU A 62 -15.94 3.15 28.73
N LEU A 63 -14.70 3.05 28.28
CA LEU A 63 -13.93 1.82 28.46
C LEU A 63 -13.56 1.59 29.93
N SER A 64 -13.53 0.32 30.31
CA SER A 64 -12.99 -0.11 31.60
C SER A 64 -11.50 0.24 31.72
N ARG A 65 -11.01 0.45 32.96
CA ARG A 65 -9.58 0.69 33.22
C ARG A 65 -8.71 -0.47 32.69
N LYS A 66 -9.21 -1.70 32.78
CA LYS A 66 -8.54 -2.92 32.30
C LYS A 66 -8.35 -2.90 30.78
N ASP A 67 -9.38 -2.54 30.03
CA ASP A 67 -9.30 -2.47 28.57
C ASP A 67 -8.36 -1.34 28.12
N LYS A 68 -8.41 -0.17 28.79
CA LYS A 68 -7.46 0.94 28.53
C LYS A 68 -6.00 0.51 28.73
N ALA A 69 -5.69 -0.07 29.88
CA ALA A 69 -4.34 -0.57 30.17
C ALA A 69 -3.89 -1.67 29.20
N THR A 70 -4.81 -2.54 28.76
CA THR A 70 -4.51 -3.55 27.74
C THR A 70 -4.14 -2.89 26.42
N PHE A 71 -4.91 -1.90 25.98
CA PHE A 71 -4.62 -1.17 24.74
C PHE A 71 -3.28 -0.42 24.80
N GLU A 72 -3.00 0.29 25.90
CA GLU A 72 -1.72 1.00 26.12
C GLU A 72 -0.52 0.03 26.05
N LYS A 73 -0.64 -1.17 26.62
CA LYS A 73 0.39 -2.20 26.52
C LYS A 73 0.62 -2.67 25.07
N LEU A 74 -0.45 -2.91 24.32
CA LEU A 74 -0.36 -3.36 22.93
C LEU A 74 0.22 -2.26 22.03
N GLU A 75 -0.19 -1.01 22.23
CA GLU A 75 0.39 0.17 21.58
C GLU A 75 1.89 0.30 21.87
N TYR A 76 2.30 0.10 23.13
CA TYR A 76 3.70 0.19 23.53
C TYR A 76 4.58 -0.83 22.79
N VAL A 77 4.14 -2.08 22.66
CA VAL A 77 4.88 -3.14 21.95
C VAL A 77 4.88 -2.90 20.43
N MET A 78 3.77 -2.42 19.86
CA MET A 78 3.63 -2.13 18.42
C MET A 78 4.18 -0.75 18.02
N SER A 79 4.87 -0.06 18.93
CA SER A 79 5.38 1.28 18.68
C SER A 79 6.38 1.30 17.53
N LYS A 80 6.33 2.38 16.72
CA LYS A 80 7.26 2.65 15.63
C LYS A 80 8.58 3.28 16.10
N GLU A 81 8.67 3.60 17.39
CA GLU A 81 9.87 4.16 18.01
C GLU A 81 11.10 3.31 17.73
N ASP A 82 12.21 3.98 17.43
CA ASP A 82 13.51 3.36 17.16
C ASP A 82 13.44 2.23 16.11
N ASN A 83 12.80 2.53 14.97
CA ASN A 83 12.56 1.57 13.88
C ASN A 83 11.93 0.25 14.35
N TYR A 84 10.86 0.35 15.15
CA TYR A 84 10.15 -0.81 15.70
C TYR A 84 11.01 -1.70 16.60
N LYS A 85 12.00 -1.14 17.31
CA LYS A 85 12.94 -1.91 18.16
C LYS A 85 12.23 -2.93 19.05
N ARG A 86 11.19 -2.52 19.78
CA ARG A 86 10.46 -3.40 20.71
C ARG A 86 9.79 -4.58 20.00
N LEU A 87 9.21 -4.34 18.83
CA LEU A 87 8.59 -5.39 18.03
C LEU A 87 9.65 -6.35 17.46
N ARG A 88 10.79 -5.84 17.02
CA ARG A 88 11.93 -6.64 16.54
C ARG A 88 12.53 -7.51 17.64
N ASP A 89 12.73 -6.94 18.83
CA ASP A 89 13.21 -7.66 20.02
C ASP A 89 12.21 -8.77 20.40
N TYR A 90 10.92 -8.44 20.39
CA TYR A 90 9.86 -9.40 20.67
C TYR A 90 9.86 -10.56 19.67
N ILE A 91 9.90 -10.30 18.36
CA ILE A 91 9.96 -11.35 17.33
C ILE A 91 11.22 -12.21 17.53
N SER A 92 12.37 -11.60 17.80
CA SER A 92 13.62 -12.31 18.06
C SER A 92 13.55 -13.22 19.30
N SER A 93 12.73 -12.87 20.28
CA SER A 93 12.48 -13.69 21.48
C SER A 93 11.59 -14.90 21.23
N LEU A 94 10.78 -14.90 20.15
CA LEU A 94 9.82 -15.96 19.84
C LEU A 94 10.51 -17.15 19.15
N LYS A 95 11.44 -17.80 19.85
CA LYS A 95 12.05 -19.03 19.35
C LYS A 95 11.06 -20.19 19.47
N MET A 96 10.91 -20.97 18.40
CA MET A 96 10.10 -22.20 18.37
C MET A 96 8.60 -22.00 18.68
N THR A 97 8.04 -20.82 18.42
CA THR A 97 6.60 -20.56 18.57
C THR A 97 6.03 -20.03 17.26
N PRO A 98 4.87 -20.52 16.79
CA PRO A 98 4.20 -19.98 15.62
C PRO A 98 3.98 -18.47 15.73
N CYS A 99 4.32 -17.74 14.67
CA CYS A 99 4.24 -16.29 14.62
C CYS A 99 3.95 -15.81 13.21
N ILE A 100 2.97 -14.91 13.07
CA ILE A 100 2.74 -14.18 11.81
C ILE A 100 3.35 -12.78 11.96
N PRO A 101 4.54 -12.52 11.39
CA PRO A 101 5.23 -11.26 11.58
C PRO A 101 4.51 -10.09 10.90
N TYR A 102 4.66 -8.89 11.46
CA TYR A 102 4.28 -7.67 10.74
C TYR A 102 5.28 -7.42 9.60
N LEU A 103 4.91 -7.83 8.38
CA LEU A 103 5.80 -7.78 7.22
C LEU A 103 6.37 -6.39 6.87
N GLY A 104 5.70 -5.31 7.31
CA GLY A 104 6.13 -3.94 7.03
C GLY A 104 7.54 -3.59 7.51
N ILE A 105 8.03 -4.22 8.59
CA ILE A 105 9.43 -3.99 9.04
C ILE A 105 10.44 -4.55 8.03
N TYR A 106 10.21 -5.77 7.54
CA TYR A 106 11.11 -6.42 6.58
C TYR A 106 11.03 -5.78 5.19
N LEU A 107 9.85 -5.34 4.76
CA LEU A 107 9.71 -4.58 3.51
C LEU A 107 10.46 -3.24 3.58
N SER A 108 10.45 -2.58 4.74
CA SER A 108 11.22 -1.34 4.95
C SER A 108 12.72 -1.62 4.89
N ASP A 109 13.18 -2.72 5.50
CA ASP A 109 14.59 -3.12 5.46
C ASP A 109 15.04 -3.46 4.03
N LEU A 110 14.22 -4.20 3.27
CA LEU A 110 14.49 -4.50 1.85
C LEU A 110 14.53 -3.24 0.98
N THR A 111 13.61 -2.30 1.22
CA THR A 111 13.60 -1.01 0.51
C THR A 111 14.85 -0.19 0.83
N TYR A 112 15.30 -0.21 2.09
CA TYR A 112 16.51 0.47 2.49
C TYR A 112 17.75 -0.12 1.82
N ILE A 113 17.90 -1.45 1.84
CA ILE A 113 19.00 -2.14 1.15
C ILE A 113 18.96 -1.83 -0.35
N ASP A 114 17.77 -1.83 -0.95
CA ASP A 114 17.61 -1.51 -2.37
C ASP A 114 18.08 -0.09 -2.72
N SER A 115 17.79 0.87 -1.84
CA SER A 115 18.20 2.26 -2.00
C SER A 115 19.69 2.50 -1.74
N ALA A 116 20.28 1.76 -0.78
CA ALA A 116 21.69 1.90 -0.39
C ALA A 116 22.63 1.18 -1.35
N TYR A 117 22.18 0.06 -1.94
CA TYR A 117 22.94 -0.78 -2.87
C TYR A 117 22.11 -1.03 -4.14
N PRO A 118 22.06 -0.09 -5.10
CA PRO A 118 21.30 -0.22 -6.33
C PRO A 118 21.78 -1.40 -7.20
N SER A 119 20.87 -2.02 -7.94
CA SER A 119 21.20 -3.15 -8.83
C SER A 119 22.11 -2.81 -10.01
N THR A 120 22.28 -1.52 -10.33
CA THR A 120 23.24 -1.01 -11.32
C THR A 120 24.61 -0.65 -10.71
N GLY A 121 24.81 -0.95 -9.42
CA GLY A 121 26.06 -0.72 -8.71
C GLY A 121 27.21 -1.59 -9.19
N SER A 122 28.40 -1.32 -8.67
CA SER A 122 29.61 -2.13 -8.88
C SER A 122 29.41 -3.59 -8.42
N ILE A 123 30.29 -4.49 -8.89
CA ILE A 123 30.23 -5.93 -8.55
C ILE A 123 30.22 -6.16 -7.02
N LEU A 124 30.98 -5.36 -6.25
CA LEU A 124 31.05 -5.45 -4.80
C LEU A 124 29.74 -5.00 -4.11
N GLU A 125 29.09 -3.96 -4.61
CA GLU A 125 27.79 -3.49 -4.10
C GLU A 125 26.68 -4.51 -4.39
N SER A 126 26.78 -5.21 -5.53
CA SER A 126 25.87 -6.31 -5.90
C SER A 126 25.97 -7.50 -4.94
N GLU A 127 27.17 -7.83 -4.46
CA GLU A 127 27.37 -8.91 -3.48
C GLU A 127 26.80 -8.54 -2.10
N GLN A 128 27.11 -7.33 -1.60
CA GLN A 128 26.58 -6.84 -0.34
C GLN A 128 25.05 -6.78 -0.33
N ARG A 129 24.45 -6.26 -1.42
CA ARG A 129 23.00 -6.25 -1.63
C ARG A 129 22.42 -7.66 -1.50
N THR A 130 22.98 -8.60 -2.24
CA THR A 130 22.51 -9.98 -2.31
C THR A 130 22.58 -10.64 -0.93
N ASN A 131 23.69 -10.49 -0.21
CA ASN A 131 23.87 -11.06 1.12
C ASN A 131 22.87 -10.50 2.14
N LEU A 132 22.67 -9.18 2.16
CA LEU A 132 21.73 -8.54 3.09
C LEU A 132 20.26 -8.91 2.77
N MET A 133 19.88 -8.92 1.49
CA MET A 133 18.53 -9.34 1.09
C MET A 133 18.28 -10.82 1.39
N ASN A 134 19.24 -11.70 1.10
CA ASN A 134 19.13 -13.13 1.41
C ASN A 134 18.98 -13.39 2.90
N ASN A 135 19.65 -12.62 3.76
CA ASN A 135 19.46 -12.71 5.21
C ASN A 135 18.02 -12.40 5.63
N ILE A 136 17.39 -11.37 5.07
CA ILE A 136 15.99 -11.04 5.36
C ILE A 136 15.05 -12.14 4.83
N LEU A 137 15.29 -12.60 3.60
CA LEU A 137 14.48 -13.66 2.99
C LEU A 137 14.56 -14.97 3.79
N ARG A 138 15.74 -15.30 4.33
CA ARG A 138 15.94 -16.45 5.22
C ARG A 138 15.11 -16.31 6.50
N ILE A 139 15.15 -15.15 7.16
CA ILE A 139 14.32 -14.89 8.36
C ILE A 139 12.83 -15.05 8.05
N ILE A 140 12.36 -14.52 6.92
CA ILE A 140 10.95 -14.66 6.51
C ILE A 140 10.60 -16.13 6.25
N SER A 141 11.49 -16.88 5.58
CA SER A 141 11.32 -18.31 5.33
C SER A 141 11.22 -19.11 6.64
N ASP A 142 12.10 -18.85 7.61
CA ASP A 142 12.09 -19.54 8.91
C ASP A 142 10.78 -19.29 9.69
N LEU A 143 10.28 -18.04 9.62
CA LEU A 143 8.98 -17.67 10.20
C LEU A 143 7.81 -18.35 9.49
N GLN A 144 7.88 -18.57 8.17
CA GLN A 144 6.84 -19.28 7.42
C GLN A 144 6.82 -20.78 7.76
N GLN A 145 7.99 -21.41 7.89
CA GLN A 145 8.10 -22.84 8.20
C GLN A 145 7.61 -23.17 9.61
N SER A 146 7.76 -22.26 10.56
CA SER A 146 7.28 -22.42 11.94
C SER A 146 5.82 -22.00 12.15
N CYS A 147 5.13 -21.55 11.09
CA CYS A 147 3.79 -20.98 11.17
C CYS A 147 2.70 -22.06 11.08
N GLU A 148 2.55 -22.85 12.13
CA GLU A 148 1.43 -23.79 12.27
C GLU A 148 0.50 -23.38 13.41
N TYR A 149 -0.79 -23.26 13.12
CA TYR A 149 -1.81 -22.88 14.09
C TYR A 149 -2.88 -23.96 14.17
N ASP A 150 -3.05 -24.53 15.36
CA ASP A 150 -4.19 -25.40 15.65
C ASP A 150 -5.42 -24.54 16.05
N ILE A 151 -6.07 -23.97 15.04
CA ILE A 151 -7.27 -23.13 15.21
C ILE A 151 -8.41 -23.72 14.38
N PRO A 152 -9.55 -24.06 15.01
CA PRO A 152 -10.69 -24.60 14.27
C PRO A 152 -11.27 -23.55 13.32
N LEU A 153 -11.47 -23.96 12.07
CA LEU A 153 -12.06 -23.10 11.05
C LEU A 153 -13.55 -22.87 11.35
N LEU A 154 -13.96 -21.60 11.39
CA LEU A 154 -15.36 -21.20 11.50
C LEU A 154 -15.81 -20.58 10.16
N PRO A 155 -16.45 -21.34 9.25
CA PRO A 155 -16.71 -20.89 7.88
C PRO A 155 -17.58 -19.63 7.80
N HIS A 156 -18.56 -19.49 8.70
CA HIS A 156 -19.46 -18.34 8.73
C HIS A 156 -18.73 -17.05 9.14
N VAL A 157 -17.79 -17.13 10.09
CA VAL A 157 -16.94 -16.00 10.49
C VAL A 157 -16.02 -15.61 9.35
N GLN A 158 -15.35 -16.58 8.71
CA GLN A 158 -14.47 -16.31 7.59
C GLN A 158 -15.21 -15.67 6.41
N LYS A 159 -16.42 -16.18 6.09
CA LYS A 159 -17.28 -15.58 5.06
C LYS A 159 -17.66 -14.14 5.38
N TYR A 160 -18.00 -13.84 6.63
CA TYR A 160 -18.27 -12.47 7.06
C TYR A 160 -17.04 -11.57 6.92
N LEU A 161 -15.87 -12.00 7.41
CA LEU A 161 -14.63 -11.22 7.29
C LEU A 161 -14.24 -10.96 5.83
N ASN A 162 -14.40 -11.97 4.97
CA ASN A 162 -14.13 -11.87 3.53
C ASN A 162 -15.18 -11.07 2.75
N SER A 163 -16.36 -10.82 3.32
CA SER A 163 -17.39 -9.96 2.70
C SER A 163 -16.98 -8.48 2.68
N VAL A 164 -16.00 -8.10 3.50
CA VAL A 164 -15.47 -6.74 3.58
C VAL A 164 -14.52 -6.48 2.43
N GLN A 165 -15.05 -5.93 1.34
CA GLN A 165 -14.22 -5.55 0.19
C GLN A 165 -13.36 -4.33 0.52
N TYR A 166 -12.05 -4.48 0.33
CA TYR A 166 -11.09 -3.39 0.38
C TYR A 166 -10.67 -3.05 -1.05
N ILE A 167 -10.70 -1.76 -1.39
CA ILE A 167 -10.27 -1.24 -2.70
C ILE A 167 -9.22 -0.17 -2.41
N GLU A 168 -7.97 -0.48 -2.74
CA GLU A 168 -6.81 0.34 -2.40
C GLU A 168 -6.92 1.75 -3.00
N GLU A 169 -7.39 1.87 -4.24
CA GLU A 169 -7.51 3.17 -4.92
C GLU A 169 -8.56 4.10 -4.27
N LEU A 170 -9.45 3.55 -3.45
CA LEU A 170 -10.46 4.32 -2.70
C LEU A 170 -10.00 4.66 -1.29
N GLN A 171 -8.82 4.23 -0.85
CA GLN A 171 -8.38 4.38 0.53
C GLN A 171 -8.50 5.83 1.03
N LYS A 172 -8.01 6.81 0.26
CA LYS A 172 -8.09 8.23 0.66
C LYS A 172 -9.53 8.70 0.82
N PHE A 173 -10.40 8.36 -0.13
CA PHE A 173 -11.82 8.73 -0.08
C PHE A 173 -12.51 8.11 1.15
N VAL A 174 -12.22 6.84 1.41
CA VAL A 174 -12.76 6.10 2.54
C VAL A 174 -12.26 6.66 3.88
N GLU A 175 -10.99 7.05 3.98
CA GLU A 175 -10.42 7.69 5.17
C GLU A 175 -11.09 9.04 5.46
N ASP A 176 -11.27 9.87 4.41
CA ASP A 176 -11.96 11.15 4.53
C ASP A 176 -13.42 10.97 4.97
N ASP A 177 -14.14 10.00 4.39
CA ASP A 177 -15.53 9.71 4.75
C ASP A 177 -15.68 9.12 6.15
N ASN A 178 -14.76 8.25 6.57
CA ASN A 178 -14.70 7.76 7.95
C ASN A 178 -14.47 8.91 8.94
N TYR A 179 -13.62 9.87 8.59
CA TYR A 179 -13.38 11.04 9.42
C TYR A 179 -14.62 11.95 9.51
N LYS A 180 -15.31 12.21 8.40
CA LYS A 180 -16.59 12.94 8.39
C LYS A 180 -17.66 12.22 9.22
N LEU A 181 -17.76 10.90 9.12
CA LEU A 181 -18.68 10.10 9.93
C LEU A 181 -18.33 10.20 11.41
N SER A 182 -17.05 10.13 11.77
CA SER A 182 -16.58 10.35 13.15
C SER A 182 -17.01 11.71 13.70
N LEU A 183 -16.85 12.78 12.91
CA LEU A 183 -17.30 14.13 13.28
C LEU A 183 -18.82 14.20 13.46
N LYS A 184 -19.59 13.43 12.68
CA LYS A 184 -21.05 13.38 12.78
C LYS A 184 -21.52 12.65 14.04
N ILE A 185 -20.90 11.52 14.40
CA ILE A 185 -21.31 10.70 15.55
C ILE A 185 -20.83 11.28 16.90
N GLU A 186 -19.67 11.94 16.90
CA GLU A 186 -19.16 12.70 18.04
C GLU A 186 -18.61 14.04 17.55
N PRO A 187 -19.50 15.05 17.41
CA PRO A 187 -19.09 16.43 17.14
C PRO A 187 -18.11 16.87 18.23
N GLY A 188 -17.02 17.53 17.82
CA GLY A 188 -16.09 18.12 18.80
C GLY A 188 -16.84 19.04 19.75
N THR A 189 -16.35 19.20 20.98
CA THR A 189 -16.80 20.30 21.84
C THR A 189 -16.58 21.59 21.07
N SER A 190 -17.68 22.24 20.70
CA SER A 190 -17.71 23.45 19.89
C SER A 190 -16.67 24.46 20.34
N THR A 191 -15.74 24.80 19.46
CA THR A 191 -15.30 26.20 19.38
C THR A 191 -16.55 27.04 19.17
N PRO A 192 -16.77 28.11 19.96
CA PRO A 192 -17.98 28.92 19.83
C PRO A 192 -18.08 29.42 18.39
N HIS A 193 -19.28 29.31 17.83
CA HIS A 193 -19.62 29.87 16.53
C HIS A 193 -19.19 31.34 16.48
N SER A 194 -18.15 31.66 15.69
CA SER A 194 -18.01 33.02 15.18
C SER A 194 -19.20 33.27 14.25
N ALA A 195 -19.97 34.27 14.67
CA ALA A 195 -21.29 34.61 14.20
C ALA A 195 -21.39 34.71 12.67
N ALA A 196 -22.51 34.23 12.16
CA ALA A 196 -23.06 34.71 10.90
C ALA A 196 -23.36 36.22 11.03
N SER A 197 -22.87 36.99 10.05
CA SER A 197 -23.44 38.21 9.46
C SER A 197 -24.41 39.04 10.31
N ARG A 198 -24.02 40.27 10.62
CA ARG A 198 -24.71 41.49 10.15
C ARG A 198 -23.77 42.71 10.22
N GLU A 199 -23.66 43.39 9.09
CA GLU A 199 -23.13 44.76 8.98
C GLU A 199 -24.15 45.78 9.52
N ASP A 200 -23.60 46.96 9.80
CA ASP A 200 -24.20 48.31 9.86
C ASP A 200 -24.69 48.92 11.19
N LEU A 201 -23.89 49.93 11.58
CA LEU A 201 -24.24 51.33 11.92
C LEU A 201 -24.44 51.78 13.39
N VAL A 202 -23.59 52.77 13.73
CA VAL A 202 -23.81 53.99 14.57
C VAL A 202 -23.57 53.90 16.09
N GLY A 203 -22.55 54.64 16.55
CA GLY A 203 -22.74 55.84 17.40
C GLY A 203 -22.52 55.76 18.91
N SER A 204 -21.43 56.40 19.36
CA SER A 204 -21.27 57.32 20.53
C SER A 204 -21.61 56.95 21.99
N GLU A 205 -20.60 57.23 22.82
CA GLU A 205 -20.63 57.97 24.11
C GLU A 205 -20.94 57.25 25.45
N VAL A 206 -19.91 57.30 26.32
CA VAL A 206 -19.89 57.70 27.76
C VAL A 206 -20.76 56.95 28.79
N GLY A 207 -20.11 56.49 29.88
CA GLY A 207 -20.81 56.36 31.17
C GLY A 207 -20.23 55.37 32.20
N ALA A 208 -19.37 55.89 33.08
CA ALA A 208 -19.27 55.66 34.53
C ALA A 208 -19.57 54.28 35.20
N SER A 209 -18.59 53.82 35.99
CA SER A 209 -18.70 53.04 37.26
C SER A 209 -19.72 53.64 38.26
N PRO A 210 -20.10 53.01 39.43
CA PRO A 210 -19.33 52.04 40.23
C PRO A 210 -20.08 50.93 41.05
N GLN A 211 -19.25 49.98 41.52
CA GLN A 211 -19.20 49.27 42.82
C GLN A 211 -20.43 49.06 43.73
N SER A 212 -20.53 47.82 44.23
CA SER A 212 -20.82 47.43 45.63
C SER A 212 -20.45 45.94 45.78
N GLY A 213 -19.77 45.38 46.78
CA GLY A 213 -19.32 45.85 48.09
C GLY A 213 -19.44 44.69 49.12
N ARG A 214 -18.42 44.55 50.00
CA ARG A 214 -18.28 43.70 51.23
C ARG A 214 -17.55 42.35 51.04
N LYS A 215 -16.29 42.13 51.48
CA LYS A 215 -15.53 42.27 52.77
C LYS A 215 -15.79 41.17 53.82
N ASN A 216 -14.79 40.33 54.14
CA ASN A 216 -14.00 40.38 55.39
C ASN A 216 -12.96 39.22 55.61
N VAL A 217 -11.73 39.63 55.97
CA VAL A 217 -10.76 39.14 57.02
C VAL A 217 -10.34 37.65 57.02
N ALA A 218 -9.12 37.22 56.68
CA ALA A 218 -7.73 37.39 57.22
C ALA A 218 -7.33 36.38 58.33
N ALA A 219 -6.28 35.58 58.06
CA ALA A 219 -5.35 34.99 59.03
C ALA A 219 -4.05 34.57 58.32
N GLU A 220 -2.91 35.12 58.75
CA GLU A 220 -1.56 34.75 58.35
C GLU A 220 -1.10 33.45 59.04
N GLY A 221 -0.27 32.66 58.34
CA GLY A 221 0.50 31.54 58.88
C GLY A 221 1.70 31.28 57.98
N ALA A 222 2.90 31.31 58.57
CA ALA A 222 4.19 31.46 57.93
C ALA A 222 4.71 30.28 57.07
N LEU A 223 5.69 30.64 56.24
CA LEU A 223 6.35 29.94 55.15
C LEU A 223 7.25 28.76 55.56
N LEU A 224 7.17 27.65 54.80
CA LEU A 224 8.27 26.71 54.51
C LEU A 224 8.15 26.23 53.04
N PRO A 225 9.26 25.84 52.38
CA PRO A 225 9.46 26.02 50.95
C PRO A 225 8.80 24.94 50.06
N PRO A 226 8.40 25.28 48.82
CA PRO A 226 7.74 24.35 47.91
C PRO A 226 8.74 23.39 47.25
N THR A 227 8.45 22.09 47.38
CA THR A 227 8.98 21.04 46.50
C THR A 227 8.28 21.12 45.14
N PRO A 228 8.99 20.89 44.01
CA PRO A 228 8.41 21.10 42.69
C PRO A 228 7.41 19.98 42.34
N PRO A 229 6.19 20.30 41.88
CA PRO A 229 5.29 19.31 41.30
C PRO A 229 5.80 18.87 39.92
N SER A 230 5.79 17.55 39.73
CA SER A 230 5.99 16.82 38.47
C SER A 230 5.19 17.44 37.29
N PRO A 231 5.78 17.59 36.09
CA PRO A 231 5.07 18.18 34.96
C PRO A 231 4.13 17.14 34.34
N ARG A 232 2.88 17.11 34.81
CA ARG A 232 1.74 16.69 33.98
C ARG A 232 1.14 17.94 33.34
N ASN A 233 0.84 17.82 32.05
CA ASN A 233 0.05 18.73 31.21
C ASN A 233 0.84 19.85 30.52
N LEU A 234 1.52 19.48 29.43
CA LEU A 234 1.60 20.31 28.23
C LEU A 234 1.26 19.40 27.05
N ILE A 235 0.00 19.41 26.64
CA ILE A 235 -0.42 18.92 25.32
C ILE A 235 -0.32 20.14 24.39
N PRO A 236 0.64 20.22 23.46
CA PRO A 236 0.54 21.18 22.39
C PRO A 236 -0.59 20.73 21.47
N HIS A 237 -1.64 21.53 21.38
CA HIS A 237 -2.60 21.48 20.29
C HIS A 237 -1.86 21.79 18.99
N GLY A 238 -1.42 20.73 18.32
CA GLY A 238 -0.81 20.78 17.00
C GLY A 238 -1.06 19.45 16.32
N HIS A 239 -1.58 19.51 15.09
CA HIS A 239 -1.88 18.36 14.24
C HIS A 239 -0.74 17.32 14.24
N ARG A 240 -0.87 16.25 15.03
CA ARG A 240 -0.11 15.02 14.78
C ARG A 240 -0.58 14.47 13.44
N LYS A 241 0.31 14.44 12.45
CA LYS A 241 0.06 13.78 11.17
C LYS A 241 -0.16 12.29 11.43
N CYS A 242 -1.41 11.85 11.36
CA CYS A 242 -1.76 10.44 11.38
C CYS A 242 -1.45 9.87 10.00
N HIS A 243 -0.40 9.04 9.91
CA HIS A 243 -0.12 8.27 8.71
C HIS A 243 -0.95 6.98 8.77
N SER A 244 -2.00 6.90 7.95
CA SER A 244 -2.52 5.62 7.51
C SER A 244 -1.40 4.85 6.82
N LEU A 245 -1.40 3.51 6.92
CA LEU A 245 -0.55 2.65 6.10
C LEU A 245 -1.08 2.63 4.65
N GLY A 246 -1.18 3.81 4.04
CA GLY A 246 -1.14 4.03 2.61
C GLY A 246 0.24 4.53 2.23
N TYR A 247 0.68 4.20 1.02
CA TYR A 247 1.98 4.37 0.36
C TYR A 247 2.69 5.75 0.54
N ASN A 248 3.05 6.14 1.76
CA ASN A 248 3.75 7.39 2.09
C ASN A 248 5.16 7.16 2.66
N PHE A 249 5.72 5.96 2.50
CA PHE A 249 7.08 5.65 2.95
C PHE A 249 8.17 6.44 2.19
N ILE A 250 7.85 7.01 1.03
CA ILE A 250 8.84 7.47 0.05
C ILE A 250 9.44 8.87 0.32
N HIS A 251 8.93 9.68 1.26
CA HIS A 251 9.32 11.10 1.30
C HIS A 251 9.83 11.70 2.61
N LYS A 252 10.18 10.93 3.64
CA LYS A 252 10.87 11.51 4.80
C LYS A 252 11.79 10.53 5.52
N MET A 253 13.03 10.39 5.04
CA MET A 253 14.15 10.06 5.92
C MET A 253 15.34 10.92 5.50
N ASN A 254 15.63 11.94 6.31
CA ASN A 254 16.86 12.71 6.24
C ASN A 254 17.87 12.06 7.17
N THR A 255 19.13 12.13 6.76
CA THR A 255 20.36 11.57 7.31
C THR A 255 20.39 11.40 8.84
N ALA A 256 20.36 10.15 9.29
CA ALA A 256 20.84 9.76 10.61
C ALA A 256 21.64 8.46 10.45
N GLU A 257 22.92 8.51 10.82
CA GLU A 257 23.78 7.32 10.90
C GLU A 257 23.15 6.31 11.86
N PHE A 258 22.76 5.14 11.35
CA PHE A 258 22.26 4.06 12.19
C PHE A 258 23.28 2.92 12.23
N LYS A 259 23.70 2.60 13.45
CA LYS A 259 24.40 1.36 13.79
C LYS A 259 23.38 0.23 13.70
N SER A 260 23.68 -0.80 12.91
CA SER A 260 22.82 -1.96 12.70
C SER A 260 22.62 -2.72 14.01
N ALA A 261 21.38 -2.75 14.52
CA ALA A 261 21.01 -3.55 15.70
C ALA A 261 20.76 -5.03 15.37
N THR A 262 20.81 -5.42 14.09
CA THR A 262 20.69 -6.82 13.66
C THR A 262 22.00 -7.60 13.89
N PHE A 263 23.14 -6.90 13.99
CA PHE A 263 24.44 -7.51 14.26
C PHE A 263 25.23 -6.64 15.26
N PRO A 264 25.23 -6.95 16.57
CA PRO A 264 26.10 -6.28 17.50
C PRO A 264 27.54 -6.76 17.24
N ASN A 265 28.27 -6.03 16.39
CA ASN A 265 29.74 -5.95 16.36
C ASN A 265 30.52 -7.25 16.66
N ALA A 266 30.18 -8.36 16.02
CA ALA A 266 30.97 -9.59 16.09
C ALA A 266 31.73 -9.74 14.76
N GLY A 267 33.04 -9.94 14.84
CA GLY A 267 33.95 -10.05 13.69
C GLY A 267 33.57 -11.17 12.70
N PRO A 268 34.31 -11.27 11.57
CA PRO A 268 34.05 -12.27 10.55
C PRO A 268 34.00 -13.69 11.14
N ARG A 269 33.11 -14.53 10.62
CA ARG A 269 32.86 -15.92 11.06
C ARG A 269 33.00 -16.88 9.88
N HIS A 270 33.38 -18.12 10.17
CA HIS A 270 33.48 -19.17 9.15
C HIS A 270 32.09 -19.61 8.66
N LEU A 271 31.94 -19.71 7.34
CA LEU A 271 30.66 -19.97 6.66
C LEU A 271 30.08 -21.38 6.83
N LEU A 272 30.85 -22.32 7.37
CA LEU A 272 30.42 -23.72 7.46
C LEU A 272 30.10 -24.16 8.90
N ASP A 273 30.62 -23.48 9.92
CA ASP A 273 30.48 -23.91 11.32
C ASP A 273 30.19 -22.78 12.32
N ASP A 274 30.04 -21.53 11.88
CA ASP A 274 29.77 -20.35 12.71
C ASP A 274 30.83 -20.01 13.78
N SER A 275 32.05 -20.57 13.67
CA SER A 275 33.20 -20.24 14.52
C SER A 275 33.70 -18.81 14.28
N VAL A 276 34.09 -18.11 15.37
CA VAL A 276 34.62 -16.73 15.32
C VAL A 276 36.06 -16.74 14.80
N MET A 277 36.35 -15.94 13.78
CA MET A 277 37.67 -15.84 13.18
C MET A 277 38.55 -14.91 14.03
N GLU A 278 39.68 -15.40 14.57
CA GLU A 278 40.62 -14.56 15.31
C GLU A 278 41.44 -13.65 14.37
N PRO A 279 41.59 -12.35 14.69
CA PRO A 279 42.33 -11.43 13.85
C PRO A 279 43.85 -11.52 14.11
N HIS A 280 44.61 -12.03 13.15
CA HIS A 280 46.07 -11.90 13.16
C HIS A 280 46.49 -10.52 12.63
N VAL A 281 47.18 -9.74 13.46
CA VAL A 281 47.88 -8.51 13.06
C VAL A 281 49.37 -8.84 12.92
N PRO A 282 50.09 -8.41 11.86
CA PRO A 282 51.52 -8.60 11.76
C PRO A 282 52.25 -7.47 12.49
N SER A 283 53.05 -7.80 13.50
CA SER A 283 53.99 -6.86 14.12
C SER A 283 55.42 -7.36 13.98
N ARG A 284 56.24 -6.52 13.35
CA ARG A 284 57.67 -6.68 13.10
C ARG A 284 58.46 -6.05 14.26
N GLY A 285 59.35 -6.81 14.91
CA GLY A 285 60.58 -6.25 15.52
C GLY A 285 60.94 -6.62 16.98
N GLN A 286 62.02 -7.40 17.09
CA GLN A 286 63.08 -7.47 18.13
C GLN A 286 62.91 -8.26 19.46
N ALA A 287 63.69 -9.36 19.49
CA ALA A 287 64.63 -9.85 20.51
C ALA A 287 64.17 -10.01 21.98
N GLU A 288 64.18 -11.24 22.52
CA GLU A 288 65.32 -11.89 23.20
C GLU A 288 64.99 -13.35 23.60
N SER A 289 65.98 -14.24 23.37
CA SER A 289 66.44 -15.39 24.17
C SER A 289 65.52 -16.56 24.62
N SER A 290 65.82 -17.74 24.03
CA SER A 290 66.11 -19.05 24.69
C SER A 290 64.94 -19.81 25.36
N THR A 291 64.72 -21.12 25.26
CA THR A 291 65.55 -22.33 25.12
C THR A 291 64.67 -23.54 24.71
N LEU A 292 65.26 -24.50 23.96
CA LEU A 292 65.04 -25.99 23.99
C LEU A 292 63.61 -26.54 23.66
N SER A 293 63.38 -27.62 22.91
CA SER A 293 64.19 -28.81 22.55
C SER A 293 63.60 -29.54 21.33
N SER A 294 64.52 -30.16 20.60
CA SER A 294 64.49 -31.14 19.51
C SER A 294 63.39 -32.21 19.47
N GLY A 295 63.06 -32.63 18.24
CA GLY A 295 62.45 -33.93 17.92
C GLY A 295 62.27 -34.12 16.41
N ILE A 296 63.18 -34.89 15.78
CA ILE A 296 63.29 -35.12 14.34
C ILE A 296 62.66 -36.48 13.99
N SER A 297 62.05 -36.58 12.81
CA SER A 297 62.34 -37.61 11.78
C SER A 297 61.21 -38.54 11.30
N ILE A 298 61.34 -38.87 10.00
CA ILE A 298 60.74 -39.96 9.20
C ILE A 298 59.32 -39.65 8.67
N GLY A 299 59.01 -39.61 7.37
CA GLY A 299 59.70 -40.02 6.14
C GLY A 299 58.73 -40.80 5.24
N SER A 300 58.74 -40.51 3.93
CA SER A 300 58.19 -41.34 2.82
C SER A 300 56.65 -41.38 2.68
N SER A 301 55.99 -41.49 1.51
CA SER A 301 56.21 -41.29 0.07
C SER A 301 54.84 -41.66 -0.58
N ASP A 302 54.68 -41.28 -1.86
CA ASP A 302 53.67 -41.70 -2.85
C ASP A 302 52.40 -40.82 -2.91
N GLY A 303 51.97 -40.26 -4.04
CA GLY A 303 52.40 -40.42 -5.43
C GLY A 303 51.20 -40.32 -6.38
N SER A 304 51.33 -39.47 -7.40
CA SER A 304 50.52 -39.30 -8.65
C SER A 304 49.10 -38.69 -8.56
N GLU A 305 48.73 -37.57 -9.22
CA GLU A 305 48.82 -37.13 -10.65
C GLU A 305 47.92 -37.97 -11.59
N LEU A 306 47.10 -37.51 -12.56
CA LEU A 306 46.97 -36.33 -13.45
C LEU A 306 45.46 -36.19 -13.87
N SER A 307 44.90 -35.00 -14.15
CA SER A 307 44.79 -34.26 -15.45
C SER A 307 43.99 -35.02 -16.54
N GLU A 308 43.22 -34.44 -17.48
CA GLU A 308 43.09 -33.09 -18.06
C GLU A 308 41.85 -33.08 -19.01
N GLU A 309 41.32 -31.88 -19.34
CA GLU A 309 40.76 -31.36 -20.63
C GLU A 309 40.13 -32.28 -21.71
N THR A 310 39.19 -31.92 -22.62
CA THR A 310 38.81 -30.66 -23.29
C THR A 310 37.52 -30.82 -24.14
N SER A 311 36.80 -29.70 -24.38
CA SER A 311 36.16 -29.24 -25.65
C SER A 311 34.84 -29.81 -26.28
N TRP A 312 34.06 -28.86 -26.83
CA TRP A 312 32.79 -28.90 -27.60
C TRP A 312 32.91 -29.47 -29.04
N PRO A 313 31.81 -29.74 -29.82
CA PRO A 313 31.08 -28.73 -30.64
C PRO A 313 29.56 -29.03 -30.90
N ALA A 314 28.96 -28.24 -31.80
CA ALA A 314 27.53 -28.00 -32.01
C ALA A 314 26.84 -28.72 -33.22
N PHE A 315 25.51 -28.51 -33.31
CA PHE A 315 24.60 -28.43 -34.48
C PHE A 315 23.86 -29.67 -35.09
N GLU A 316 22.58 -29.39 -35.46
CA GLU A 316 21.68 -29.96 -36.51
C GLU A 316 20.54 -30.97 -36.20
N ARG A 317 19.31 -30.42 -36.16
CA ARG A 317 18.12 -30.62 -37.04
C ARG A 317 17.55 -32.02 -37.43
N ASN A 318 16.27 -32.19 -37.04
CA ASN A 318 15.05 -32.51 -37.82
C ASN A 318 14.64 -33.96 -38.24
N ARG A 319 13.30 -34.18 -38.17
CA ARG A 319 12.40 -35.11 -38.95
C ARG A 319 12.37 -36.61 -38.54
N LEU A 320 11.29 -37.42 -38.56
CA LEU A 320 9.89 -37.52 -39.09
C LEU A 320 9.11 -38.58 -38.23
N TYR A 321 7.83 -38.45 -37.83
CA TYR A 321 6.52 -38.82 -38.44
C TYR A 321 6.09 -40.31 -38.63
N HIS A 322 4.85 -40.59 -38.17
CA HIS A 322 3.75 -41.48 -38.66
C HIS A 322 3.59 -42.98 -38.28
N SER A 323 2.38 -43.34 -37.78
CA SER A 323 1.39 -44.34 -38.31
C SER A 323 0.23 -44.56 -37.28
N LEU A 324 -1.03 -44.14 -37.51
CA LEU A 324 -2.23 -44.74 -38.17
C LEU A 324 -2.84 -46.02 -37.51
N GLY A 325 -4.18 -45.99 -37.28
CA GLY A 325 -5.08 -46.95 -36.55
C GLY A 325 -5.37 -48.29 -37.25
N PRO A 326 -6.56 -48.98 -37.11
CA PRO A 326 -7.94 -48.49 -36.84
C PRO A 326 -8.84 -49.42 -35.95
N GLY A 327 -10.15 -49.08 -35.76
CA GLY A 327 -11.21 -50.10 -35.55
C GLY A 327 -12.38 -49.81 -34.59
N THR A 328 -13.52 -49.41 -35.15
CA THR A 328 -14.88 -49.14 -34.62
C THR A 328 -15.57 -50.18 -33.71
N ARG A 329 -16.47 -49.72 -32.82
CA ARG A 329 -17.89 -50.20 -32.71
C ARG A 329 -18.80 -49.23 -31.94
N VAL A 330 -20.02 -49.10 -32.46
CA VAL A 330 -21.13 -48.21 -32.07
C VAL A 330 -22.16 -49.01 -31.26
N SER A 331 -22.82 -48.41 -30.27
CA SER A 331 -24.27 -48.57 -30.09
C SER A 331 -24.88 -47.43 -29.26
N ARG A 332 -26.14 -47.15 -29.56
CA ARG A 332 -26.92 -45.92 -29.37
C ARG A 332 -28.27 -46.29 -28.77
N ASN A 333 -28.78 -45.53 -27.80
CA ASN A 333 -30.20 -45.20 -27.52
C ASN A 333 -30.31 -44.61 -26.10
N GLY A 334 -31.15 -43.62 -25.78
CA GLY A 334 -32.13 -42.88 -26.57
C GLY A 334 -33.00 -41.99 -25.66
N TYR A 335 -33.18 -40.74 -26.10
CA TYR A 335 -34.38 -39.89 -26.06
C TYR A 335 -35.20 -39.61 -24.78
N ARG A 336 -35.24 -38.31 -24.42
CA ARG A 336 -36.42 -37.39 -24.36
C ARG A 336 -35.91 -36.05 -23.78
N GLY A 337 -36.22 -34.85 -24.26
CA GLY A 337 -37.04 -34.37 -25.36
C GLY A 337 -37.26 -32.85 -25.20
N ARG A 338 -37.48 -32.18 -26.35
CA ARG A 338 -38.14 -30.87 -26.56
C ARG A 338 -37.27 -29.61 -26.66
N MET A 339 -37.23 -29.11 -27.90
CA MET A 339 -36.76 -27.81 -28.35
C MET A 339 -37.76 -26.67 -28.05
N LYS A 340 -37.24 -25.44 -27.93
CA LYS A 340 -37.73 -24.29 -28.71
C LYS A 340 -36.65 -23.20 -28.78
N ALA A 341 -36.38 -22.75 -30.00
CA ALA A 341 -35.64 -21.54 -30.31
C ALA A 341 -36.56 -20.32 -30.19
N SER A 342 -36.05 -19.21 -29.65
CA SER A 342 -36.58 -17.86 -29.90
C SER A 342 -35.49 -16.81 -29.65
N SER A 343 -35.07 -16.17 -30.74
CA SER A 343 -34.68 -14.76 -30.88
C SER A 343 -33.71 -14.14 -29.86
N SER A 344 -32.44 -13.98 -30.23
CA SER A 344 -31.48 -13.06 -29.59
C SER A 344 -31.44 -11.68 -30.26
N LEU A 345 -32.55 -11.24 -30.86
CA LEU A 345 -32.63 -10.00 -31.64
C LEU A 345 -32.89 -8.74 -30.79
N GLU A 346 -33.01 -8.86 -29.47
CA GLU A 346 -33.33 -7.71 -28.59
C GLU A 346 -32.12 -7.04 -27.94
N SER A 347 -30.88 -7.49 -28.20
CA SER A 347 -29.70 -6.95 -27.51
C SER A 347 -28.84 -5.99 -28.33
N GLU A 348 -29.11 -5.81 -29.63
CA GLU A 348 -28.39 -4.87 -30.50
C GLU A 348 -29.09 -3.51 -30.66
N ASP A 349 -30.39 -3.42 -30.34
CA ASP A 349 -31.22 -2.26 -30.72
C ASP A 349 -31.23 -1.10 -29.69
N LEU A 350 -30.54 -1.25 -28.56
CA LEU A 350 -30.42 -0.20 -27.53
C LEU A 350 -29.14 0.65 -27.65
N ALA A 351 -28.29 0.40 -28.65
CA ALA A 351 -27.02 1.11 -28.83
C ALA A 351 -27.03 2.19 -29.93
N VAL A 352 -28.09 2.30 -30.74
CA VAL A 352 -28.10 3.15 -31.95
C VAL A 352 -28.79 4.50 -31.75
N HIS A 353 -29.69 4.65 -30.78
CA HIS A 353 -30.41 5.91 -30.57
C HIS A 353 -29.78 6.77 -29.46
N LEU A 354 -28.67 7.47 -29.74
CA LEU A 354 -28.22 8.64 -28.94
C LEU A 354 -27.08 9.48 -29.57
N TYR A 355 -26.70 9.28 -30.85
CA TYR A 355 -25.57 9.99 -31.46
C TYR A 355 -25.97 10.75 -32.73
N PRO A 356 -25.55 12.00 -32.95
CA PRO A 356 -25.78 12.75 -34.19
C PRO A 356 -24.96 12.27 -35.41
N GLY A 357 -24.34 11.08 -35.36
CA GLY A 357 -23.47 10.58 -36.43
C GLY A 357 -23.00 9.14 -36.20
N ALA A 358 -22.49 8.49 -37.24
CA ALA A 358 -21.98 7.12 -37.20
C ALA A 358 -20.77 7.02 -36.25
N VAL A 359 -20.84 6.10 -35.28
CA VAL A 359 -19.75 5.83 -34.33
C VAL A 359 -18.60 5.13 -35.07
N THR A 360 -17.43 5.76 -35.13
CA THR A 360 -16.24 5.24 -35.82
C THR A 360 -15.55 4.15 -35.00
N ILE A 361 -15.43 4.35 -33.69
CA ILE A 361 -14.94 3.34 -32.74
C ILE A 361 -15.49 3.65 -31.36
N GLN A 362 -15.80 2.61 -30.59
CA GLN A 362 -16.17 2.75 -29.18
C GLN A 362 -15.65 1.59 -28.35
N GLY A 363 -15.48 1.83 -27.05
CA GLY A 363 -15.06 0.79 -26.12
C GLY A 363 -14.58 1.34 -24.78
N VAL A 364 -14.14 0.44 -23.91
CA VAL A 364 -13.63 0.80 -22.59
C VAL A 364 -12.17 1.23 -22.71
N LEU A 365 -11.86 2.42 -22.21
CA LEU A 365 -10.50 2.93 -22.07
C LEU A 365 -10.26 3.41 -20.64
N ARG A 366 -9.05 3.16 -20.12
CA ARG A 366 -8.57 3.89 -18.93
C ARG A 366 -7.77 5.09 -19.41
N ARG A 367 -7.97 6.23 -18.76
CA ARG A 367 -7.30 7.50 -19.08
C ARG A 367 -6.60 8.05 -17.85
N LYS A 368 -5.34 8.45 -17.98
CA LYS A 368 -4.56 9.19 -16.98
C LYS A 368 -4.16 10.53 -17.58
N THR A 369 -4.40 11.62 -16.85
CA THR A 369 -3.97 12.97 -17.27
C THR A 369 -2.51 13.16 -16.92
N LEU A 370 -1.67 13.46 -17.90
CA LEU A 370 -0.24 13.72 -17.73
C LEU A 370 0.04 15.22 -17.59
N LEU A 371 -0.57 16.01 -18.47
CA LEU A 371 -0.51 17.47 -18.43
C LEU A 371 -1.92 18.03 -18.55
N LYS A 372 -2.19 19.08 -17.78
CA LYS A 372 -3.38 19.91 -17.93
C LYS A 372 -2.93 21.36 -18.00
N GLU A 373 -3.24 22.05 -19.10
CA GLU A 373 -2.84 23.46 -19.30
C GLU A 373 -1.32 23.66 -19.10
N GLY A 374 -0.51 22.74 -19.64
CA GLY A 374 0.96 22.76 -19.55
C GLY A 374 1.54 22.36 -18.19
N LYS A 375 0.73 22.15 -17.15
CA LYS A 375 1.18 21.79 -15.80
C LYS A 375 0.93 20.31 -15.49
N LYS A 376 1.87 19.68 -14.78
CA LYS A 376 1.68 18.33 -14.23
C LYS A 376 0.63 18.38 -13.11
N PRO A 377 -0.45 17.59 -13.17
CA PRO A 377 -1.43 17.53 -12.10
C PRO A 377 -0.80 17.07 -10.78
N THR A 378 -1.22 17.66 -9.65
CA THR A 378 -0.77 17.26 -8.30
C THR A 378 -1.08 15.79 -8.00
N VAL A 379 -2.15 15.25 -8.60
CA VAL A 379 -2.52 13.84 -8.54
C VAL A 379 -2.96 13.38 -9.92
N ALA A 380 -2.34 12.32 -10.44
CA ALA A 380 -2.69 11.71 -11.71
C ALA A 380 -3.13 10.26 -11.50
N SER A 381 -4.44 10.01 -11.44
CA SER A 381 -5.02 8.68 -11.32
C SER A 381 -5.59 8.18 -12.65
N TRP A 382 -5.63 6.86 -12.81
CA TRP A 382 -6.29 6.21 -13.93
C TRP A 382 -7.81 6.22 -13.73
N THR A 383 -8.55 6.77 -14.67
CA THR A 383 -10.02 6.78 -14.66
C THR A 383 -10.56 5.98 -15.83
N LYS A 384 -11.55 5.11 -15.58
CA LYS A 384 -12.18 4.28 -16.61
C LYS A 384 -13.36 5.00 -17.26
N TYR A 385 -13.41 4.99 -18.59
CA TYR A 385 -14.50 5.55 -19.38
C TYR A 385 -14.93 4.55 -20.45
N TRP A 386 -16.21 4.61 -20.82
CA TRP A 386 -16.61 4.17 -22.15
C TRP A 386 -16.40 5.37 -23.06
N VAL A 387 -15.60 5.19 -24.09
CA VAL A 387 -15.24 6.25 -25.03
C VAL A 387 -15.84 5.90 -26.38
N ALA A 388 -16.44 6.89 -27.03
CA ALA A 388 -16.94 6.77 -28.40
C ALA A 388 -16.37 7.91 -29.24
N LEU A 389 -15.78 7.58 -30.38
CA LEU A 389 -15.34 8.53 -31.39
C LEU A 389 -16.39 8.57 -32.50
N CYS A 390 -16.97 9.74 -32.75
CA CYS A 390 -17.91 9.96 -33.85
C CYS A 390 -17.38 11.11 -34.72
N GLY A 391 -16.87 10.79 -35.91
CA GLY A 391 -16.15 11.76 -36.74
C GLY A 391 -14.91 12.30 -36.02
N THR A 392 -14.92 13.59 -35.68
CA THR A 392 -13.83 14.26 -34.95
C THR A 392 -14.13 14.51 -33.47
N GLN A 393 -15.30 14.06 -32.98
CA GLN A 393 -15.74 14.27 -31.60
C GLN A 393 -15.54 13.02 -30.76
N LEU A 394 -14.93 13.20 -29.58
CA LEU A 394 -14.65 12.14 -28.62
C LEU A 394 -15.51 12.30 -27.37
N PHE A 395 -16.44 11.37 -27.19
CA PHE A 395 -17.40 11.33 -26.10
C PHE A 395 -16.93 10.42 -24.98
N TYR A 396 -17.06 10.89 -23.73
CA TYR A 396 -16.66 10.14 -22.54
C TYR A 396 -17.85 9.87 -21.64
N TYR A 397 -18.17 8.60 -21.41
CA TYR A 397 -19.20 8.17 -20.47
C TYR A 397 -18.52 7.65 -19.20
N ALA A 398 -18.77 8.30 -18.07
CA ALA A 398 -18.18 7.92 -16.80
C ALA A 398 -18.71 6.54 -16.34
N ALA A 399 -17.83 5.72 -15.77
CA ALA A 399 -18.22 4.44 -15.19
C ALA A 399 -19.17 4.66 -14.00
N LYS A 400 -20.22 3.84 -13.89
CA LYS A 400 -21.10 3.76 -12.70
C LYS A 400 -20.53 2.83 -11.63
N SER A 401 -19.59 1.94 -12.01
CA SER A 401 -18.98 0.91 -11.17
C SER A 401 -17.53 0.65 -11.58
N LEU A 402 -16.71 0.15 -10.65
CA LEU A 402 -15.28 -0.11 -10.85
C LEU A 402 -15.02 -1.28 -11.82
N LYS A 403 -15.90 -2.30 -11.81
CA LYS A 403 -15.87 -3.44 -12.75
C LYS A 403 -16.64 -3.14 -14.05
N ALA A 404 -16.65 -1.88 -14.48
CA ALA A 404 -17.22 -1.55 -15.78
C ALA A 404 -16.40 -2.18 -16.90
N THR A 405 -17.10 -2.91 -17.78
CA THR A 405 -16.56 -3.74 -18.88
C THR A 405 -17.49 -3.62 -20.08
N GLU A 406 -18.80 -3.59 -19.84
CA GLU A 406 -19.85 -3.44 -20.84
C GLU A 406 -20.48 -2.04 -20.81
N ARG A 407 -21.10 -1.62 -21.93
CA ARG A 407 -21.74 -0.31 -22.11
C ARG A 407 -22.72 0.06 -20.99
N LYS A 408 -23.50 -0.91 -20.48
CA LYS A 408 -24.50 -0.73 -19.42
C LYS A 408 -23.90 -0.28 -18.08
N HIS A 409 -22.62 -0.58 -17.86
CA HIS A 409 -21.88 -0.21 -16.64
C HIS A 409 -21.44 1.27 -16.64
N PHE A 410 -21.71 2.03 -17.70
CA PHE A 410 -21.35 3.44 -17.84
C PHE A 410 -22.61 4.32 -17.88
N LYS A 411 -22.47 5.61 -17.57
CA LYS A 411 -23.56 6.60 -17.65
C LYS A 411 -24.18 6.61 -19.06
N SER A 412 -25.48 6.88 -19.13
CA SER A 412 -26.20 7.01 -20.41
C SER A 412 -25.81 8.30 -21.12
N THR A 413 -25.58 9.38 -20.37
CA THR A 413 -25.16 10.69 -20.89
C THR A 413 -23.64 10.86 -20.86
N PRO A 414 -23.06 11.55 -21.86
CA PRO A 414 -21.63 11.82 -21.90
C PRO A 414 -21.27 12.85 -20.81
N SER A 415 -20.23 12.55 -20.05
CA SER A 415 -19.66 13.45 -19.03
C SER A 415 -18.74 14.52 -19.63
N LYS A 416 -18.15 14.24 -20.80
CA LYS A 416 -17.28 15.15 -21.56
C LYS A 416 -17.45 14.87 -23.04
N ASN A 417 -17.36 15.92 -23.84
CA ASN A 417 -17.25 15.85 -25.29
C ASN A 417 -16.12 16.81 -25.70
N VAL A 418 -15.19 16.34 -26.52
CA VAL A 418 -14.06 17.13 -27.01
C VAL A 418 -13.82 16.85 -28.49
N SER A 419 -13.54 17.90 -29.25
CA SER A 419 -12.99 17.78 -30.60
C SER A 419 -11.51 17.39 -30.51
N VAL A 420 -11.10 16.37 -31.27
CA VAL A 420 -9.68 15.94 -31.35
C VAL A 420 -8.96 16.50 -32.57
N VAL A 421 -9.58 17.42 -33.30
CA VAL A 421 -8.97 18.05 -34.48
C VAL A 421 -7.68 18.76 -34.09
N GLY A 422 -6.59 18.50 -34.83
CA GLY A 422 -5.29 19.10 -34.58
C GLY A 422 -4.50 18.48 -33.42
N TRP A 423 -5.06 17.49 -32.72
CA TRP A 423 -4.34 16.78 -31.66
C TRP A 423 -3.32 15.79 -32.25
N MET A 424 -2.37 15.37 -31.43
CA MET A 424 -1.37 14.38 -31.80
C MET A 424 -1.63 13.08 -31.06
N VAL A 425 -1.64 11.96 -31.79
CA VAL A 425 -1.74 10.61 -31.23
C VAL A 425 -0.40 9.91 -31.41
N MET A 426 0.10 9.25 -30.37
CA MET A 426 1.34 8.47 -30.43
C MET A 426 1.15 7.13 -29.72
N MET A 427 1.70 6.05 -30.29
CA MET A 427 1.84 4.80 -29.54
C MET A 427 2.91 4.97 -28.46
N ALA A 428 2.72 4.36 -27.29
CA ALA A 428 3.77 4.36 -26.28
C ALA A 428 4.86 3.34 -26.66
N ASP A 429 6.13 3.75 -26.56
CA ASP A 429 7.29 2.89 -26.82
C ASP A 429 7.72 2.18 -25.52
N ASP A 430 6.80 1.40 -24.95
CA ASP A 430 6.98 0.68 -23.69
C ASP A 430 6.75 -0.82 -23.94
N PRO A 431 7.82 -1.64 -23.99
CA PRO A 431 7.71 -3.08 -24.24
C PRO A 431 6.87 -3.84 -23.20
N GLU A 432 6.82 -3.35 -21.96
CA GLU A 432 6.06 -3.98 -20.86
C GLU A 432 4.56 -3.63 -20.92
N HIS A 433 4.20 -2.57 -21.65
CA HIS A 433 2.83 -2.06 -21.74
C HIS A 433 2.43 -1.69 -23.18
N PRO A 434 2.31 -2.69 -24.08
CA PRO A 434 2.00 -2.46 -25.50
C PRO A 434 0.55 -2.03 -25.76
N ASP A 435 -0.29 -1.94 -24.73
CA ASP A 435 -1.70 -1.54 -24.80
C ASP A 435 -1.92 -0.04 -24.54
N LEU A 436 -0.83 0.74 -24.56
CA LEU A 436 -0.83 2.16 -24.25
C LEU A 436 -0.65 3.05 -25.47
N PHE A 437 -1.36 4.18 -25.47
CA PHE A 437 -1.16 5.27 -26.41
C PHE A 437 -1.33 6.64 -25.73
N LEU A 438 -0.78 7.68 -26.33
CA LEU A 438 -0.86 9.06 -25.88
C LEU A 438 -1.70 9.89 -26.84
N LEU A 439 -2.41 10.87 -26.28
CA LEU A 439 -3.19 11.85 -27.01
C LEU A 439 -2.90 13.23 -26.43
N THR A 440 -2.35 14.12 -27.25
CA THR A 440 -1.83 15.42 -26.84
C THR A 440 -2.47 16.55 -27.65
N ASP A 441 -2.99 17.53 -26.93
CA ASP A 441 -3.45 18.83 -27.41
C ASP A 441 -2.34 19.85 -27.14
N SER A 442 -1.57 20.19 -28.17
CA SER A 442 -0.46 21.15 -28.05
C SER A 442 -0.94 22.59 -27.84
N GLU A 443 -2.13 22.95 -28.35
CA GLU A 443 -2.67 24.31 -28.24
C GLU A 443 -3.10 24.61 -26.80
N LYS A 444 -3.75 23.65 -26.14
CA LYS A 444 -4.18 23.79 -24.74
C LYS A 444 -3.20 23.19 -23.74
N GLY A 445 -2.07 22.66 -24.20
CA GLY A 445 -1.06 22.00 -23.35
C GLY A 445 -1.61 20.82 -22.54
N ASN A 446 -2.58 20.07 -23.08
CA ASN A 446 -3.14 18.90 -22.41
C ASN A 446 -2.53 17.62 -22.99
N SER A 447 -2.08 16.71 -22.12
CA SER A 447 -1.58 15.40 -22.55
C SER A 447 -2.24 14.31 -21.73
N TYR A 448 -2.74 13.28 -22.41
CA TYR A 448 -3.44 12.16 -21.81
C TYR A 448 -2.78 10.85 -22.23
N LYS A 449 -2.62 9.94 -21.26
CA LYS A 449 -2.21 8.55 -21.48
C LYS A 449 -3.44 7.67 -21.43
N PHE A 450 -3.61 6.79 -22.40
CA PHE A 450 -4.72 5.86 -22.52
C PHE A 450 -4.24 4.42 -22.46
N GLN A 451 -5.05 3.56 -21.87
CA GLN A 451 -4.85 2.11 -21.80
C GLN A 451 -6.07 1.40 -22.40
N ALA A 452 -5.84 0.60 -23.43
CA ALA A 452 -6.87 -0.09 -24.20
C ALA A 452 -7.00 -1.59 -23.89
N GLY A 453 -6.26 -2.08 -22.90
CA GLY A 453 -6.33 -3.45 -22.37
C GLY A 453 -5.53 -4.49 -23.18
N ASN A 454 -5.33 -4.28 -24.48
CA ASN A 454 -4.41 -5.06 -25.29
C ASN A 454 -3.83 -4.23 -26.46
N ARG A 455 -2.75 -4.72 -27.06
CA ARG A 455 -2.03 -4.06 -28.16
C ARG A 455 -2.92 -3.83 -29.40
N MET A 456 -3.75 -4.80 -29.75
CA MET A 456 -4.60 -4.72 -30.95
C MET A 456 -5.65 -3.61 -30.83
N ASN A 457 -6.28 -3.49 -29.66
CA ASN A 457 -7.20 -2.39 -29.35
C ASN A 457 -6.48 -1.04 -29.35
N ALA A 458 -5.27 -0.97 -28.77
CA ALA A 458 -4.48 0.27 -28.77
C ALA A 458 -4.15 0.72 -30.20
N MET A 459 -3.73 -0.20 -31.08
CA MET A 459 -3.48 0.08 -32.50
C MET A 459 -4.74 0.51 -33.25
N LEU A 460 -5.89 -0.12 -32.97
CA LEU A 460 -7.16 0.24 -33.58
C LEU A 460 -7.58 1.67 -33.18
N TRP A 461 -7.51 1.98 -31.88
CA TRP A 461 -7.74 3.34 -31.36
C TRP A 461 -6.78 4.35 -31.97
N PHE A 462 -5.49 4.03 -32.05
CA PHE A 462 -4.48 4.88 -32.69
C PHE A 462 -4.87 5.19 -34.14
N LYS A 463 -5.16 4.17 -34.96
CA LYS A 463 -5.52 4.35 -36.37
C LYS A 463 -6.70 5.32 -36.56
N HIS A 464 -7.79 5.12 -35.83
CA HIS A 464 -8.99 5.94 -35.97
C HIS A 464 -8.82 7.35 -35.38
N LEU A 465 -8.13 7.48 -34.25
CA LEU A 465 -7.84 8.79 -33.67
C LEU A 465 -6.87 9.58 -34.56
N SER A 466 -5.84 8.96 -35.15
CA SER A 466 -4.92 9.62 -36.07
C SER A 466 -5.66 10.19 -37.28
N ALA A 467 -6.61 9.43 -37.85
CA ALA A 467 -7.45 9.93 -38.95
C ALA A 467 -8.33 11.11 -38.51
N ALA A 468 -9.00 11.00 -37.35
CA ALA A 468 -9.85 12.06 -36.81
C ALA A 468 -9.06 13.34 -36.48
N CYS A 469 -7.83 13.22 -35.97
CA CYS A 469 -6.96 14.34 -35.66
C CYS A 469 -6.49 15.09 -36.91
N GLN A 470 -6.31 14.37 -38.03
CA GLN A 470 -5.82 14.91 -39.31
C GLN A 470 -6.92 15.50 -40.21
N SER A 471 -8.20 15.33 -39.85
CA SER A 471 -9.35 15.63 -40.71
C SER A 471 -9.47 17.10 -41.17
N ASN A 472 -8.72 18.06 -40.61
CA ASN A 472 -8.71 19.46 -41.05
C ASN A 472 -7.55 19.83 -41.99
N ARG A 473 -6.56 18.96 -42.23
CA ARG A 473 -5.47 19.28 -43.16
C ARG A 473 -5.86 19.16 -44.64
N GLN A 474 -7.03 18.58 -44.95
CA GLN A 474 -7.49 18.36 -46.32
C GLN A 474 -8.56 19.36 -46.80
N GLN A 475 -9.05 20.28 -45.97
CA GLN A 475 -10.05 21.29 -46.36
C GLN A 475 -9.49 22.70 -46.66
N VAL A 476 -8.17 22.88 -46.61
CA VAL A 476 -7.50 24.14 -47.01
C VAL A 476 -6.47 23.84 -48.08
N ARG A 477 -6.93 23.38 -49.24
CA ARG A 477 -6.27 23.46 -50.55
C ARG A 477 -7.36 23.28 -51.60
N ALA A 478 -8.06 24.37 -51.88
CA ALA A 478 -8.78 24.60 -53.12
C ALA A 478 -8.28 25.95 -53.65
#